data_AF-A0A536Z6D6-F1
#
_entry.id   AF-A0A536Z6D6-F1
#
_cell.length_a   1.000
_cell.length_b   1.000
_cell.length_c   1.000
_cell.angle_alpha   90.00
_cell.angle_beta   90.00
_cell.angle_gamma   90.00
#
_symmetry.space_group_name_H-M   'P 1'
#
loop_
_entity.id
_entity.type
_entity.pdbx_description
1 polymer ?
#
loop_
_entity_poly.entity_id
_entity_poly.type
_entity_poly.pdbx_seq_one_letter_code
_entity_poly.pdbx_strand_id
1 'polypeptide(L)'
;TSVERPESAWVRGANSLLPDGIAVQWVTAVAGDFHARYSALSRSYRYVLYNHPVRPALLAGRTGWFHAPLDLERMRKAVDCLIGEHDFSSFRSAECQAKTPVRVMQSAGIRASGAYFLFDFTANAFLHHMVRNIVGCLVYVGKGNQAPQWISELIAAQDRRLAAPTFTADGLYLFGVRYDARWSLPAFPPMMPFDFESGR
;
A
#
# COMPACT_ATOMS: atom_id res chain seq x y z
N THR A 1 10.21 -37.93 -9.95
CA THR A 1 8.82 -38.45 -9.94
C THR A 1 7.95 -37.51 -10.76
N SER A 2 7.43 -37.98 -11.90
CA SER A 2 6.54 -37.22 -12.79
C SER A 2 5.09 -37.39 -12.34
N VAL A 3 4.74 -36.78 -11.20
CA VAL A 3 3.37 -36.78 -10.69
C VAL A 3 2.72 -35.46 -11.13
N GLU A 4 1.73 -35.55 -12.01
CA GLU A 4 0.89 -34.42 -12.37
C GLU A 4 -0.15 -34.21 -11.27
N ARG A 5 -0.14 -33.03 -10.64
CA ARG A 5 -1.04 -32.69 -9.53
C ARG A 5 -2.08 -31.68 -10.00
N PRO A 6 -3.37 -31.85 -9.66
CA PRO A 6 -4.37 -30.84 -9.96
C PRO A 6 -4.05 -29.54 -9.20
N GLU A 7 -4.44 -28.39 -9.74
CA GLU A 7 -4.20 -27.07 -9.13
C GLU A 7 -4.65 -27.01 -7.66
N SER A 8 -5.80 -27.62 -7.36
CA SER A 8 -6.34 -27.67 -5.99
C SER A 8 -5.42 -28.39 -4.99
N ALA A 9 -4.55 -29.30 -5.44
CA ALA A 9 -3.57 -29.97 -4.58
C ALA A 9 -2.40 -29.05 -4.24
N TRP A 10 -1.99 -28.17 -5.15
CA TRP A 10 -0.97 -27.15 -4.86
C TRP A 10 -1.49 -26.12 -3.87
N VAL A 11 -2.74 -25.68 -4.01
CA VAL A 11 -3.33 -24.69 -3.10
C VAL A 11 -3.64 -25.31 -1.73
N ARG A 12 -4.51 -26.34 -1.68
CA ARG A 12 -4.95 -26.93 -0.40
C ARG A 12 -3.82 -27.66 0.32
N GLY A 13 -2.98 -28.39 -0.42
CA GLY A 13 -1.85 -29.11 0.15
C GLY A 13 -0.77 -28.20 0.70
N ALA A 14 -0.48 -27.06 0.05
CA ALA A 14 0.43 -26.07 0.63
C ALA A 14 -0.18 -25.42 1.88
N ASN A 15 -1.46 -25.02 1.81
CA ASN A 15 -2.13 -24.36 2.93
C ASN A 15 -2.28 -25.25 4.17
N SER A 16 -2.33 -26.58 4.03
CA SER A 16 -2.35 -27.47 5.19
C SER A 16 -1.02 -27.54 5.95
N LEU A 17 0.08 -27.03 5.37
CA LEU A 17 1.43 -27.05 5.94
C LEU A 17 1.96 -25.66 6.29
N LEU A 18 1.30 -24.60 5.82
CA LEU A 18 1.68 -23.22 6.08
C LEU A 18 1.17 -22.77 7.46
N PRO A 19 1.87 -21.83 8.13
CA PRO A 19 1.39 -21.25 9.36
C PRO A 19 0.16 -20.38 9.13
N ASP A 20 -0.66 -20.18 10.17
CA ASP A 20 -1.95 -19.46 10.12
C ASP A 20 -1.90 -18.04 9.52
N GLY A 21 -0.72 -17.41 9.49
CA GLY A 21 -0.51 -16.08 8.91
C GLY A 21 -0.27 -16.08 7.39
N ILE A 22 -0.17 -17.23 6.73
CA ILE A 22 0.19 -17.36 5.32
C ILE A 22 -0.77 -18.32 4.62
N ALA A 23 -1.31 -17.91 3.47
CA ALA A 23 -2.14 -18.76 2.63
C ALA A 23 -1.88 -18.52 1.14
N VAL A 24 -1.68 -19.60 0.39
CA VAL A 24 -1.75 -19.64 -1.06
C VAL A 24 -3.20 -19.42 -1.49
N GLN A 25 -3.42 -18.40 -2.32
CA GLN A 25 -4.76 -18.03 -2.81
C GLN A 25 -5.12 -18.74 -4.12
N TRP A 26 -4.14 -18.89 -5.01
CA TRP A 26 -4.31 -19.53 -6.31
C TRP A 26 -2.96 -20.04 -6.82
N VAL A 27 -3.01 -20.88 -7.85
CA VAL A 27 -1.86 -21.32 -8.64
C VAL A 27 -2.21 -21.18 -10.11
N THR A 28 -1.24 -20.79 -10.94
CA THR A 28 -1.43 -20.68 -12.39
C THR A 28 -0.12 -21.04 -13.06
N ALA A 29 -0.17 -21.93 -14.04
CA ALA A 29 0.99 -22.22 -14.87
C ALA A 29 1.31 -21.01 -15.75
N VAL A 30 2.58 -20.61 -15.80
CA VAL A 30 3.07 -19.46 -16.56
C VAL A 30 4.22 -19.88 -17.45
N ALA A 31 4.45 -19.14 -18.53
CA ALA A 31 5.61 -19.39 -19.39
C ALA A 31 6.94 -19.17 -18.64
N GLY A 32 7.99 -19.87 -19.08
CA GLY A 32 9.28 -19.92 -18.38
C GLY A 32 10.05 -18.60 -18.33
N ASP A 33 9.65 -17.61 -19.14
CA ASP A 33 10.19 -16.24 -19.13
C ASP A 33 9.47 -15.32 -18.10
N PHE A 34 8.46 -15.82 -17.39
CA PHE A 34 7.81 -15.07 -16.33
C PHE A 34 8.72 -14.86 -15.12
N HIS A 35 8.72 -13.64 -14.58
CA HIS A 35 9.40 -13.34 -13.33
C HIS A 35 8.53 -12.43 -12.43
N ALA A 36 8.11 -12.94 -11.28
CA ALA A 36 7.20 -12.24 -10.36
C ALA A 36 7.61 -10.80 -10.03
N ARG A 37 8.91 -10.52 -9.87
CA ARG A 37 9.45 -9.16 -9.70
C ARG A 37 9.53 -8.34 -10.99
N TYR A 38 10.21 -8.83 -12.02
CA TYR A 38 10.59 -8.02 -13.19
C TYR A 38 9.47 -7.89 -14.22
N SER A 39 8.53 -8.85 -14.27
CA SER A 39 7.37 -8.78 -15.15
C SER A 39 6.24 -7.89 -14.60
N ALA A 40 6.33 -7.45 -13.34
CA ALA A 40 5.31 -6.61 -12.71
C ALA A 40 5.40 -5.16 -13.19
N LEU A 41 4.28 -4.67 -13.74
CA LEU A 41 4.10 -3.32 -14.28
C LEU A 41 3.82 -2.27 -13.19
N SER A 42 3.17 -2.68 -12.10
CA SER A 42 2.91 -1.80 -10.95
C SER A 42 2.63 -2.61 -9.69
N ARG A 43 2.73 -1.94 -8.54
CA ARG A 43 2.26 -2.45 -7.25
C ARG A 43 1.24 -1.46 -6.69
N SER A 44 0.30 -1.99 -5.92
CA SER A 44 -0.73 -1.22 -5.24
C SER A 44 -0.67 -1.53 -3.75
N TYR A 45 -0.55 -0.50 -2.92
CA TYR A 45 -0.54 -0.60 -1.46
C TYR A 45 -1.74 0.14 -0.88
N ARG A 46 -2.33 -0.47 0.13
CA ARG A 46 -3.37 0.11 0.97
C ARG A 46 -2.82 0.30 2.36
N TYR A 47 -3.00 1.49 2.91
CA TYR A 47 -2.84 1.72 4.34
C TYR A 47 -4.21 1.85 5.01
N VAL A 48 -4.48 1.02 6.03
CA VAL A 48 -5.70 1.08 6.84
C VAL A 48 -5.39 1.77 8.17
N LEU A 49 -6.01 2.93 8.37
CA LEU A 49 -5.87 3.73 9.58
C LEU A 49 -7.19 3.78 10.33
N TYR A 50 -7.22 3.24 11.54
CA TYR A 50 -8.31 3.44 12.49
C TYR A 50 -8.15 4.80 13.18
N ASN A 51 -9.11 5.70 12.98
CA ASN A 51 -9.12 7.02 13.61
C ASN A 51 -10.18 7.09 14.72
N HIS A 52 -9.73 6.93 15.96
CA HIS A 52 -10.62 6.87 17.12
C HIS A 52 -9.83 7.13 18.42
N PRO A 53 -10.39 7.79 19.45
CA PRO A 53 -9.67 8.09 20.69
C PRO A 53 -9.14 6.87 21.46
N VAL A 54 -9.77 5.71 21.26
CA VAL A 54 -9.39 4.43 21.88
C VAL A 54 -8.81 3.51 20.82
N ARG A 55 -7.71 2.82 21.15
CA ARG A 55 -7.04 1.83 20.28
C ARG A 55 -8.00 0.70 19.83
N PRO A 56 -7.75 0.08 18.67
CA PRO A 56 -8.60 -1.00 18.20
C PRO A 56 -8.38 -2.26 19.05
N ALA A 57 -9.47 -2.92 19.46
CA ALA A 57 -9.44 -4.26 20.06
C ALA A 57 -9.47 -5.34 18.96
N LEU A 58 -10.40 -5.21 18.02
CA LEU A 58 -10.44 -6.00 16.78
C LEU A 58 -9.44 -5.41 15.78
N LEU A 59 -8.71 -6.26 15.06
CA LEU A 59 -7.65 -5.85 14.13
C LEU A 59 -6.46 -5.13 14.80
N ALA A 60 -6.25 -5.32 16.11
CA ALA A 60 -5.02 -4.90 16.77
C ALA A 60 -3.79 -5.52 16.07
N GLY A 61 -2.79 -4.70 15.76
CA GLY A 61 -1.62 -5.11 14.95
C GLY A 61 -1.92 -5.34 13.46
N ARG A 62 -3.13 -5.01 13.00
CA ARG A 62 -3.59 -5.13 11.60
C ARG A 62 -4.16 -3.82 11.03
N THR A 63 -4.10 -2.75 11.81
CA THR A 63 -4.46 -1.39 11.37
C THR A 63 -3.53 -0.41 12.06
N GLY A 64 -3.16 0.66 11.36
CA GLY A 64 -2.61 1.83 12.04
C GLY A 64 -3.66 2.45 12.95
N TRP A 65 -3.23 3.19 13.97
CA TRP A 65 -4.13 3.88 14.88
C TRP A 65 -3.69 5.32 15.10
N PHE A 66 -4.66 6.24 15.07
CA PHE A 66 -4.45 7.63 15.45
C PHE A 66 -5.62 8.14 16.28
N HIS A 67 -5.32 8.73 17.44
CA HIS A 67 -6.31 9.01 18.48
C HIS A 67 -7.09 10.31 18.28
N ALA A 68 -6.45 11.36 17.73
CA ALA A 68 -7.09 12.65 17.53
C ALA A 68 -7.90 12.67 16.22
N PRO A 69 -9.00 13.42 16.14
CA PRO A 69 -9.77 13.56 14.90
C PRO A 69 -8.90 14.04 13.75
N LEU A 70 -9.12 13.46 12.58
CA LEU A 70 -8.40 13.80 11.35
C LEU A 70 -9.38 14.29 10.29
N ASP A 71 -9.03 15.37 9.62
CA ASP A 71 -9.81 15.96 8.53
C ASP A 71 -9.51 15.25 7.20
N LEU A 72 -10.49 14.48 6.73
CA LEU A 72 -10.42 13.73 5.47
C LEU A 72 -10.19 14.64 4.25
N GLU A 73 -10.88 15.77 4.19
CA GLU A 73 -10.85 16.65 3.01
C GLU A 73 -9.51 17.39 2.90
N ARG A 74 -8.90 17.74 4.03
CA ARG A 74 -7.52 18.27 4.03
C ARG A 74 -6.53 17.23 3.51
N MET A 75 -6.65 15.97 3.95
CA MET A 75 -5.77 14.91 3.48
C MET A 75 -5.99 14.60 2.00
N ARG A 76 -7.24 14.60 1.52
CA ARG A 76 -7.57 14.42 0.09
C ARG A 76 -6.94 15.50 -0.76
N LYS A 77 -7.09 16.77 -0.39
CA LYS A 77 -6.45 17.89 -1.11
C LYS A 77 -4.92 17.76 -1.19
N ALA A 78 -4.30 17.09 -0.23
CA ALA A 78 -2.86 16.91 -0.17
C ALA A 78 -2.36 15.67 -0.94
N VAL A 79 -3.23 14.69 -1.23
CA VAL A 79 -2.81 13.41 -1.83
C VAL A 79 -2.62 13.52 -3.34
N ASP A 80 -3.37 14.39 -4.00
CA ASP A 80 -3.41 14.48 -5.47
C ASP A 80 -2.06 14.88 -6.07
N CYS A 81 -1.27 15.70 -5.37
CA CYS A 81 0.04 16.14 -5.84
C CYS A 81 1.08 15.02 -5.89
N LEU A 82 0.80 13.85 -5.29
CA LEU A 82 1.67 12.68 -5.37
C LEU A 82 1.60 12.01 -6.75
N ILE A 83 0.52 12.20 -7.52
CA ILE A 83 0.31 11.55 -8.84
C ILE A 83 1.30 12.11 -9.86
N GLY A 84 1.85 11.23 -10.69
CA GLY A 84 2.85 11.58 -11.71
C GLY A 84 4.25 11.09 -11.38
N GLU A 85 5.23 11.59 -12.14
CA GLU A 85 6.65 11.28 -11.97
C GLU A 85 7.32 12.30 -11.05
N HIS A 86 7.87 11.83 -9.93
CA HIS A 86 8.49 12.70 -8.92
C HIS A 86 9.74 12.06 -8.33
N ASP A 87 10.64 12.91 -7.83
CA ASP A 87 11.66 12.50 -6.88
C ASP A 87 11.05 12.37 -5.47
N PHE A 88 10.98 11.14 -4.96
CA PHE A 88 10.39 10.87 -3.64
C PHE A 88 11.43 10.81 -2.51
N SER A 89 12.56 11.52 -2.62
CA SER A 89 13.62 11.53 -1.59
C SER A 89 13.13 11.96 -0.21
N SER A 90 12.19 12.91 -0.13
CA SER A 90 11.55 13.31 1.13
C SER A 90 10.77 12.18 1.81
N PHE A 91 10.41 11.13 1.06
CA PHE A 91 9.68 9.96 1.55
C PHE A 91 10.54 8.69 1.54
N ARG A 92 11.87 8.82 1.40
CA ARG A 92 12.79 7.69 1.29
C ARG A 92 13.45 7.40 2.64
N SER A 93 13.52 6.12 3.03
CA SER A 93 14.36 5.68 4.15
C SER A 93 15.85 5.80 3.80
N ALA A 94 16.71 6.15 4.77
CA ALA A 94 18.16 6.18 4.60
C ALA A 94 18.74 4.80 4.18
N GLU A 95 18.08 3.71 4.60
CA GLU A 95 18.43 2.32 4.27
C GLU A 95 17.99 1.88 2.87
N CYS A 96 17.41 2.79 2.06
CA CYS A 96 16.88 2.42 0.76
C CYS A 96 17.98 2.18 -0.27
N GLN A 97 18.08 0.94 -0.77
CA GLN A 97 19.07 0.51 -1.76
C GLN A 97 18.70 0.83 -3.22
N ALA A 98 17.58 1.52 -3.47
CA ALA A 98 17.19 1.85 -4.83
C ALA A 98 18.18 2.83 -5.50
N LYS A 99 18.55 2.56 -6.75
CA LYS A 99 19.50 3.39 -7.51
C LYS A 99 18.99 4.82 -7.74
N THR A 100 17.68 4.98 -7.95
CA THR A 100 17.03 6.27 -8.15
C THR A 100 15.86 6.44 -7.19
N PRO A 101 15.63 7.64 -6.63
CA PRO A 101 14.44 8.00 -5.86
C PRO A 101 13.23 8.33 -6.74
N VAL A 102 13.40 8.45 -8.06
CA VAL A 102 12.33 8.85 -8.98
C VAL A 102 11.35 7.71 -9.20
N ARG A 103 10.06 7.94 -8.94
CA ARG A 103 8.98 6.97 -9.17
C ARG A 103 7.81 7.61 -9.90
N VAL A 104 7.00 6.76 -10.51
CA VAL A 104 5.76 7.17 -11.16
C VAL A 104 4.60 6.65 -10.33
N MET A 105 3.94 7.56 -9.61
CA MET A 105 2.69 7.29 -8.93
C MET A 105 1.55 7.37 -9.94
N GLN A 106 0.91 6.23 -10.20
CA GLN A 106 -0.18 6.09 -11.17
C GLN A 106 -1.52 6.50 -10.57
N SER A 107 -1.74 6.21 -9.29
CA SER A 107 -2.93 6.64 -8.55
C SER A 107 -2.59 6.84 -7.09
N ALA A 108 -3.19 7.84 -6.47
CA ALA A 108 -3.16 8.05 -5.03
C ALA A 108 -4.54 8.53 -4.58
N GLY A 109 -5.05 8.04 -3.44
CA GLY A 109 -6.37 8.40 -2.98
C GLY A 109 -6.62 8.05 -1.52
N ILE A 110 -7.60 8.74 -0.93
CA ILE A 110 -8.02 8.51 0.46
C ILE A 110 -9.54 8.44 0.51
N ARG A 111 -10.07 7.41 1.17
CA ARG A 111 -11.50 7.26 1.43
C ARG A 111 -11.74 6.90 2.88
N ALA A 112 -12.91 7.27 3.40
CA ALA A 112 -13.38 6.84 4.70
C ALA A 112 -14.37 5.68 4.58
N SER A 113 -14.34 4.78 5.56
CA SER A 113 -15.34 3.74 5.79
C SER A 113 -15.53 3.61 7.30
N GLY A 114 -16.61 4.19 7.82
CA GLY A 114 -16.82 4.37 9.25
C GLY A 114 -15.65 5.11 9.93
N ALA A 115 -15.08 4.51 10.97
CA ALA A 115 -13.93 5.05 11.70
C ALA A 115 -12.56 4.74 11.05
N TYR A 116 -12.56 4.21 9.83
CA TYR A 116 -11.34 3.86 9.10
C TYR A 116 -11.10 4.83 7.94
N PHE A 117 -9.83 5.18 7.76
CA PHE A 117 -9.33 5.79 6.54
C PHE A 117 -8.47 4.80 5.77
N LEU A 118 -8.73 4.73 4.47
CA LEU A 118 -8.07 3.84 3.54
C LEU A 118 -7.29 4.70 2.55
N PHE A 119 -5.97 4.57 2.60
CA PHE A 119 -5.04 5.27 1.72
C PHE A 119 -4.56 4.30 0.65
N ASP A 120 -4.89 4.57 -0.61
CA ASP A 120 -4.58 3.70 -1.73
C ASP A 120 -3.54 4.35 -2.64
N PHE A 121 -2.45 3.64 -2.89
CA PHE A 121 -1.35 4.09 -3.74
C PHE A 121 -1.01 3.03 -4.77
N THR A 122 -0.98 3.38 -6.04
CA THR A 122 -0.48 2.52 -7.12
C THR A 122 0.68 3.21 -7.81
N ALA A 123 1.81 2.53 -7.93
CA ALA A 123 3.00 3.06 -8.58
C ALA A 123 3.76 1.98 -9.36
N ASN A 124 4.63 2.40 -10.28
CA ASN A 124 5.53 1.48 -10.98
C ASN A 124 6.43 0.69 -9.99
N ALA A 125 6.93 1.38 -8.97
CA ALA A 125 7.65 0.82 -7.83
C ALA A 125 7.59 1.77 -6.62
N PHE A 126 7.97 1.29 -5.44
CA PHE A 126 8.05 2.09 -4.22
C PHE A 126 9.47 2.06 -3.64
N LEU A 127 9.84 3.14 -2.94
CA LEU A 127 11.08 3.20 -2.15
C LEU A 127 10.88 2.54 -0.78
N HIS A 128 11.98 2.23 -0.09
CA HIS A 128 11.92 1.69 1.26
C HIS A 128 11.22 2.70 2.19
N HIS A 129 10.18 2.23 2.90
CA HIS A 129 9.27 3.02 3.75
C HIS A 129 8.41 4.08 3.05
N MET A 130 8.42 4.19 1.72
CA MET A 130 7.75 5.26 0.98
C MET A 130 6.28 5.48 1.38
N VAL A 131 5.47 4.41 1.33
CA VAL A 131 4.04 4.49 1.67
C VAL A 131 3.82 4.96 3.11
N ARG A 132 4.58 4.41 4.06
CA ARG A 132 4.46 4.75 5.49
C ARG A 132 4.94 6.17 5.79
N ASN A 133 5.94 6.67 5.06
CA ASN A 133 6.39 8.06 5.16
C ASN A 133 5.33 9.03 4.62
N ILE A 134 4.74 8.71 3.46
CA ILE A 134 3.64 9.49 2.88
C ILE A 134 2.45 9.53 3.84
N VAL A 135 2.00 8.38 4.35
CA VAL A 135 0.89 8.29 5.31
C VAL A 135 1.18 9.12 6.57
N GLY A 136 2.40 9.06 7.11
CA GLY A 136 2.80 9.89 8.25
C GLY A 136 2.65 11.38 7.98
N CYS A 137 3.02 11.84 6.79
CA CYS A 137 2.87 13.25 6.40
C CYS A 137 1.40 13.63 6.21
N LEU A 138 0.60 12.77 5.59
CA LEU A 138 -0.84 12.99 5.42
C LEU A 138 -1.56 13.07 6.78
N VAL A 139 -1.17 12.25 7.76
CA VAL A 139 -1.69 12.36 9.14
C VAL A 139 -1.37 13.72 9.76
N TYR A 140 -0.20 14.31 9.48
CA TYR A 140 0.15 15.66 9.94
C TYR A 140 -0.71 16.75 9.29
N VAL A 141 -1.07 16.59 8.02
CA VAL A 141 -2.04 17.46 7.34
C VAL A 141 -3.44 17.30 7.93
N GLY A 142 -3.88 16.05 8.13
CA GLY A 142 -5.21 15.71 8.63
C GLY A 142 -5.45 16.19 10.06
N LYS A 143 -4.44 16.18 10.93
CA LYS A 143 -4.54 16.71 12.30
C LYS A 143 -4.40 18.24 12.38
N GLY A 144 -4.23 18.92 11.25
CA GLY A 144 -4.14 20.39 11.18
C GLY A 144 -2.77 20.99 11.48
N ASN A 145 -1.74 20.19 11.77
CA ASN A 145 -0.38 20.70 12.03
C ASN A 145 0.30 21.24 10.77
N GLN A 146 -0.12 20.77 9.58
CA GLN A 146 0.42 21.20 8.30
C GLN A 146 -0.71 21.54 7.31
N ALA A 147 -0.40 22.42 6.37
CA ALA A 147 -1.31 22.76 5.29
C ALA A 147 -1.31 21.65 4.21
N PRO A 148 -2.38 21.48 3.41
CA PRO A 148 -2.38 20.49 2.34
C PRO A 148 -1.22 20.62 1.33
N GLN A 149 -0.77 21.86 1.07
CA GLN A 149 0.35 22.19 0.17
C GLN A 149 1.69 21.63 0.65
N TRP A 150 1.80 21.28 1.94
CA TRP A 150 3.04 20.78 2.52
C TRP A 150 3.54 19.50 1.83
N ILE A 151 2.64 18.65 1.31
CA ILE A 151 3.07 17.43 0.58
C ILE A 151 3.80 17.81 -0.72
N SER A 152 3.31 18.80 -1.47
CA SER A 152 4.00 19.29 -2.66
C SER A 152 5.31 20.01 -2.33
N GLU A 153 5.36 20.73 -1.21
CA GLU A 153 6.59 21.36 -0.72
C GLU A 153 7.64 20.29 -0.37
N LEU A 154 7.23 19.18 0.26
CA LEU A 154 8.11 18.05 0.53
C LEU A 154 8.63 17.40 -0.76
N ILE A 155 7.79 17.20 -1.77
CA ILE A 155 8.25 16.68 -3.08
C ILE A 155 9.32 17.60 -3.67
N ALA A 156 9.10 18.92 -3.64
CA ALA A 156 10.06 19.90 -4.15
C ALA A 156 11.35 19.96 -3.33
N ALA A 157 11.26 19.80 -2.00
CA ALA A 157 12.40 19.93 -1.10
C ALA A 157 13.37 18.74 -1.16
N GLN A 158 12.88 17.55 -1.53
CA GLN A 158 13.69 16.32 -1.65
C GLN A 158 14.51 15.96 -0.39
N ASP A 159 14.12 16.45 0.78
CA ASP A 159 14.80 16.26 2.06
C ASP A 159 13.94 15.50 3.07
N ARG A 160 14.35 14.26 3.38
CA ARG A 160 13.66 13.38 4.34
C ARG A 160 13.55 13.99 5.74
N ARG A 161 14.44 14.89 6.13
CA ARG A 161 14.45 15.50 7.49
C ARG A 161 13.27 16.44 7.71
N LEU A 162 12.71 16.99 6.63
CA LEU A 162 11.56 17.89 6.68
C LEU A 162 10.23 17.12 6.79
N ALA A 163 10.21 15.85 6.38
CA ALA A 163 9.02 15.01 6.39
C ALA A 163 8.70 14.45 7.78
N ALA A 164 7.43 14.10 8.01
CA ALA A 164 6.97 13.48 9.26
C ALA A 164 7.72 12.18 9.58
N PRO A 165 7.71 11.74 10.86
CA PRO A 165 8.19 10.41 11.23
C PRO A 165 7.48 9.30 10.44
N THR A 166 8.20 8.20 10.19
CA THR A 166 7.65 7.01 9.53
C THR A 166 6.47 6.47 10.33
N PHE A 167 5.31 6.32 9.70
CA PHE A 167 4.13 5.80 10.39
C PHE A 167 4.26 4.29 10.68
N THR A 168 3.42 3.74 11.57
CA THR A 168 3.47 2.30 11.93
C THR A 168 3.31 1.39 10.70
N ALA A 169 3.78 0.15 10.79
CA ALA A 169 3.63 -0.84 9.71
C ALA A 169 2.30 -1.60 9.78
N ASP A 170 1.63 -1.60 10.93
CA ASP A 170 0.48 -2.46 11.25
C ASP A 170 -0.67 -2.34 10.25
N GLY A 171 -0.84 -1.17 9.63
CA GLY A 171 -1.91 -0.91 8.66
C GLY A 171 -1.51 -1.09 7.20
N LEU A 172 -0.28 -1.48 6.88
CA LEU A 172 0.20 -1.53 5.50
C LEU A 172 -0.05 -2.90 4.85
N TYR A 173 -0.74 -2.89 3.72
CA TYR A 173 -1.07 -4.08 2.94
C TYR A 173 -0.64 -3.89 1.48
N LEU A 174 0.02 -4.90 0.90
CA LEU A 174 0.07 -5.05 -0.55
C LEU A 174 -1.32 -5.49 -1.00
N PHE A 175 -2.00 -4.68 -1.80
CA PHE A 175 -3.37 -4.97 -2.26
C PHE A 175 -3.49 -5.14 -3.78
N GLY A 176 -2.36 -5.16 -4.49
CA GLY A 176 -2.36 -5.48 -5.91
C GLY A 176 -0.97 -5.51 -6.52
N VAL A 177 -0.81 -6.37 -7.53
CA VAL A 177 0.33 -6.34 -8.44
C VAL A 177 -0.23 -6.50 -9.85
N ARG A 178 0.09 -5.57 -10.73
CA ARG A 178 -0.35 -5.63 -12.12
C ARG A 178 0.74 -6.25 -12.98
N TYR A 179 0.36 -7.24 -13.76
CA TYR A 179 1.18 -7.87 -14.79
C TYR A 179 0.56 -7.62 -16.16
N ASP A 180 1.32 -7.86 -17.22
CA ASP A 180 0.79 -7.88 -18.59
C ASP A 180 -0.31 -8.94 -18.74
N ALA A 181 -1.36 -8.63 -19.52
CA ALA A 181 -2.50 -9.53 -19.71
C ALA A 181 -2.10 -10.87 -20.34
N ARG A 182 -1.00 -10.93 -21.09
CA ARG A 182 -0.47 -12.15 -21.71
C ARG A 182 -0.15 -13.27 -20.71
N TRP A 183 0.05 -12.93 -19.44
CA TRP A 183 0.33 -13.92 -18.39
C TRP A 183 -0.92 -14.61 -17.85
N SER A 184 -2.11 -14.10 -18.18
CA SER A 184 -3.41 -14.68 -17.79
C SER A 184 -3.52 -15.01 -16.29
N LEU A 185 -2.91 -14.16 -15.44
CA LEU A 185 -2.93 -14.36 -13.99
C LEU A 185 -4.29 -13.96 -13.38
N PRO A 186 -4.76 -14.68 -12.35
CA PRO A 186 -5.96 -14.31 -11.61
C PRO A 186 -5.87 -12.88 -11.06
N ALA A 187 -7.01 -12.21 -10.99
CA ALA A 187 -7.11 -10.92 -10.33
C ALA A 187 -6.74 -11.05 -8.85
N PHE A 188 -6.19 -9.98 -8.29
CA PHE A 188 -5.91 -9.92 -6.86
C PHE A 188 -7.25 -9.98 -6.11
N PRO A 189 -7.46 -10.96 -5.21
CA PRO A 189 -8.74 -11.11 -4.53
C PRO A 189 -9.00 -9.92 -3.60
N PRO A 190 -10.27 -9.56 -3.36
CA PRO A 190 -10.60 -8.64 -2.26
C PRO A 190 -10.14 -9.30 -0.95
N MET A 191 -9.29 -8.61 -0.20
CA MET A 191 -8.65 -9.15 1.00
C MET A 191 -9.23 -8.58 2.29
N MET A 192 -9.88 -7.42 2.21
CA MET A 192 -10.37 -6.68 3.36
C MET A 192 -11.90 -6.61 3.37
N PRO A 193 -12.53 -6.62 4.55
CA PRO A 193 -13.98 -6.43 4.68
C PRO A 193 -14.48 -5.13 4.03
N PHE A 194 -13.61 -4.13 3.92
CA PHE A 194 -13.91 -2.80 3.37
C PHE A 194 -13.76 -2.71 1.84
N ASP A 195 -13.43 -3.82 1.17
CA ASP A 195 -13.29 -3.88 -0.30
C ASP A 195 -14.65 -3.98 -1.01
N PHE A 196 -15.72 -4.39 -0.31
CA PHE A 196 -17.03 -4.64 -0.92
C PHE A 196 -17.91 -3.38 -1.07
N GLU A 197 -17.46 -2.23 -0.57
CA GLU A 197 -18.25 -0.99 -0.60
C GLU A 197 -18.12 -0.19 -1.91
N SER A 198 -17.25 -0.58 -2.85
CA SER A 198 -17.05 0.15 -4.12
C SER A 198 -18.04 -0.23 -5.24
N GLY A 199 -19.21 -0.77 -4.89
CA GLY A 199 -20.18 -1.32 -5.85
C GLY A 199 -21.64 -0.99 -5.53
N ARG A 200 -21.95 0.27 -5.17
CA ARG A 200 -23.30 0.82 -5.21
C ARG A 200 -23.32 2.17 -5.89
#